data_AF-A0A1G4HDM1-F1
#
_entry.id   AF-A0A1G4HDM1-F1
#
_cell.length_a   1.000
_cell.length_b   1.000
_cell.length_c   1.000
_cell.angle_alpha   90.00
_cell.angle_beta   90.00
_cell.angle_gamma   90.00
#
_symmetry.space_group_name_H-M   'P 1'
#
loop_
_entity.id
_entity.type
_entity.pdbx_description
1 polymer ?
#
loop_
_entity_poly.entity_id
_entity_poly.type
_entity_poly.pdbx_seq_one_letter_code
_entity_poly.pdbx_strand_id
1 'polypeptide(L)'
;MFDLDSGGNQAEADDETISESTIQGDRVIFHHLPAYKFEQELKADANENIYNTYFNSLSRTMARYQWSQDLYNKLSRNIKLVHDRFVEGDEFNRKRCYDLNFWLYNEVYKNLQSSPKDIVYFNHISTMLKDVWKKIVDDKFRNDDYKCYPDEKLLVNIGFLQEIKDLFDFYEDFNEMKKEIIADTYNSCFKYLDYLKQRIPVYYTWRDSCKVEDFACKRYIDDYMKYRPASIVPELSYFSVVLTYPGNPCYASVYDLFVKAKEQPKRNDDIYRRKMEKLAKENPGGNLLLTDMGDGLRGSEFFIPGDHDDYWLRLKWDILLYITDDITPPLLGIVGVLLILWALYKVII
;
A
#
# COMPACT_ATOMS: atom_id res chain seq x y z
N MET A 1 33.62 47.58 -28.63
CA MET A 1 32.49 48.34 -29.18
C MET A 1 31.64 47.35 -29.94
N PHE A 2 30.44 47.10 -29.40
CA PHE A 2 29.22 46.51 -29.97
C PHE A 2 28.56 45.68 -28.86
N ASP A 3 27.81 46.41 -28.03
CA ASP A 3 26.67 45.87 -27.28
C ASP A 3 25.59 45.47 -28.27
N LEU A 4 24.82 44.44 -27.94
CA LEU A 4 23.38 44.37 -28.18
C LEU A 4 22.77 43.37 -27.18
N ASP A 5 22.00 43.92 -26.24
CA ASP A 5 21.07 43.21 -25.37
C ASP A 5 20.05 42.39 -26.16
N SER A 6 19.72 41.21 -25.64
CA SER A 6 18.44 40.56 -25.88
C SER A 6 18.17 39.62 -24.71
N GLY A 7 17.29 40.05 -23.81
CA GLY A 7 16.75 39.22 -22.74
C GLY A 7 16.17 37.92 -23.28
N GLY A 8 16.58 36.82 -22.69
CA GLY A 8 15.94 35.52 -22.80
C GLY A 8 15.49 35.13 -21.42
N ASN A 9 14.18 35.21 -21.16
CA ASN A 9 13.54 34.59 -20.02
C ASN A 9 14.03 33.13 -19.94
N GLN A 10 14.63 32.75 -18.82
CA GLN A 10 14.63 31.36 -18.41
C GLN A 10 13.16 31.01 -18.21
N ALA A 11 12.56 30.39 -19.23
CA ALA A 11 11.38 29.59 -19.03
C ALA A 11 11.81 28.48 -18.07
N GLU A 12 11.38 28.59 -16.80
CA GLU A 12 11.23 27.43 -15.93
C GLU A 12 10.57 26.35 -16.79
N ALA A 13 11.30 25.25 -16.99
CA ALA A 13 10.69 24.05 -17.52
C ALA A 13 9.61 23.69 -16.51
N ASP A 14 8.36 23.84 -16.95
CA ASP A 14 7.16 23.43 -16.24
C ASP A 14 7.44 22.04 -15.63
N ASP A 15 7.56 22.02 -14.30
CA ASP A 15 7.57 20.82 -13.48
C ASP A 15 6.28 20.08 -13.84
N GLU A 16 6.38 19.04 -14.67
CA GLU A 16 5.28 18.13 -14.94
C GLU A 16 4.74 17.73 -13.58
N THR A 17 3.56 18.25 -13.23
CA THR A 17 2.90 18.05 -11.94
C THR A 17 2.91 16.57 -11.62
N ILE A 18 3.86 16.15 -10.79
CA ILE A 18 3.94 14.80 -10.25
C ILE A 18 2.65 14.67 -9.47
N SER A 19 1.66 13.94 -10.01
CA SER A 19 0.45 13.65 -9.25
C SER A 19 0.90 13.00 -7.95
N GLU A 20 0.59 13.67 -6.85
CA GLU A 20 0.99 13.25 -5.53
C GLU A 20 0.09 12.11 -5.04
N SER A 21 -0.85 11.60 -5.87
CA SER A 21 -1.51 10.32 -5.63
C SER A 21 -0.47 9.19 -5.54
N THR A 22 -0.54 8.37 -4.49
CA THR A 22 0.47 7.33 -4.26
C THR A 22 0.37 6.16 -5.23
N ILE A 23 -0.78 6.00 -5.89
CA ILE A 23 -1.06 4.97 -6.90
C ILE A 23 -1.82 5.62 -8.05
N GLN A 24 -1.20 5.65 -9.23
CA GLN A 24 -1.82 6.10 -10.47
C GLN A 24 -2.31 4.87 -11.27
N GLY A 25 -3.56 4.90 -11.73
CA GLY A 25 -4.18 3.82 -12.52
C GLY A 25 -4.70 2.63 -11.69
N ASP A 26 -4.93 1.50 -12.37
CA ASP A 26 -5.46 0.29 -11.74
C ASP A 26 -4.43 -0.36 -10.82
N ARG A 27 -4.90 -0.90 -9.69
CA ARG A 27 -4.04 -1.62 -8.74
C ARG A 27 -3.54 -2.92 -9.36
N VAL A 28 -2.23 -3.14 -9.29
CA VAL A 28 -1.63 -4.43 -9.65
C VAL A 28 -1.95 -5.43 -8.55
N ILE A 29 -2.59 -6.55 -8.91
CA ILE A 29 -3.07 -7.55 -7.97
C ILE A 29 -2.48 -8.91 -8.32
N PHE A 30 -2.00 -9.63 -7.31
CA PHE A 30 -1.54 -11.00 -7.46
C PHE A 30 -2.47 -11.98 -6.73
N HIS A 31 -3.15 -12.83 -7.50
CA HIS A 31 -4.18 -13.72 -6.95
C HIS A 31 -3.66 -14.80 -5.98
N HIS A 32 -2.36 -15.10 -6.03
CA HIS A 32 -1.74 -16.08 -5.14
C HIS A 32 -1.39 -15.52 -3.76
N LEU A 33 -1.33 -14.19 -3.61
CA LEU A 33 -0.87 -13.55 -2.38
C LEU A 33 -1.97 -13.54 -1.28
N PRO A 34 -1.58 -13.55 0.01
CA PRO A 34 -2.52 -13.66 1.12
C PRO A 34 -3.56 -12.53 1.19
N ALA A 35 -3.14 -11.27 0.98
CA ALA A 35 -4.06 -10.14 1.11
C ALA A 35 -5.23 -10.22 0.12
N TYR A 36 -4.93 -10.61 -1.13
CA TYR A 36 -5.96 -10.85 -2.15
C TYR A 36 -6.90 -11.98 -1.75
N LYS A 37 -6.37 -13.12 -1.30
CA LYS A 37 -7.18 -14.29 -0.91
C LYS A 37 -8.17 -13.92 0.19
N PHE A 38 -7.72 -13.19 1.21
CA PHE A 38 -8.60 -12.75 2.29
C PHE A 38 -9.66 -11.74 1.81
N GLU A 39 -9.29 -10.82 0.91
CA GLU A 39 -10.25 -9.89 0.31
C GLU A 39 -11.33 -10.62 -0.50
N GLN A 40 -10.97 -11.66 -1.26
CA GLN A 40 -11.94 -12.49 -1.99
C GLN A 40 -12.88 -13.22 -1.04
N GLU A 41 -12.37 -13.71 0.10
CA GLU A 41 -13.22 -14.25 1.14
C GLU A 41 -14.23 -13.18 1.56
N LEU A 42 -13.83 -11.98 1.97
CA LEU A 42 -14.76 -10.90 2.37
C LEU A 42 -15.82 -10.56 1.30
N LYS A 43 -15.48 -10.64 0.02
CA LYS A 43 -16.39 -10.34 -1.11
C LYS A 43 -17.30 -11.49 -1.52
N ALA A 44 -17.04 -12.71 -1.05
CA ALA A 44 -17.82 -13.89 -1.42
C ALA A 44 -19.33 -13.68 -1.18
N ASP A 45 -20.15 -14.30 -2.03
CA ASP A 45 -21.60 -14.23 -1.88
C ASP A 45 -22.04 -14.88 -0.56
N ALA A 46 -23.08 -14.31 0.05
CA ALA A 46 -23.66 -14.79 1.28
C ALA A 46 -25.19 -14.82 1.15
N ASN A 47 -25.76 -16.01 1.25
CA ASN A 47 -27.21 -16.21 1.10
C ASN A 47 -27.97 -16.13 2.43
N GLU A 48 -27.25 -16.19 3.56
CA GLU A 48 -27.84 -16.23 4.89
C GLU A 48 -27.25 -15.14 5.79
N ASN A 49 -28.12 -14.51 6.57
CA ASN A 49 -27.75 -13.64 7.67
C ASN A 49 -27.88 -14.41 8.99
N ILE A 50 -26.77 -14.99 9.46
CA ILE A 50 -26.71 -15.76 10.70
C ILE A 50 -26.97 -14.92 11.97
N TYR A 51 -26.97 -13.58 11.84
CA TYR A 51 -27.26 -12.62 12.89
C TYR A 51 -28.50 -11.76 12.58
N ASN A 52 -29.47 -12.29 11.81
CA ASN A 52 -30.64 -11.55 11.31
C ASN A 52 -31.38 -10.70 12.35
N THR A 53 -31.56 -11.22 13.56
CA THR A 53 -32.28 -10.54 14.65
C THR A 53 -31.65 -9.20 15.03
N TYR A 54 -30.33 -9.05 14.90
CA TYR A 54 -29.61 -7.81 15.19
C TYR A 54 -29.89 -6.71 14.15
N PHE A 55 -30.29 -7.09 12.93
CA PHE A 55 -30.58 -6.15 11.85
C PHE A 55 -32.04 -5.67 11.84
N ASN A 56 -32.91 -6.23 12.69
CA ASN A 56 -34.34 -5.88 12.73
C ASN A 56 -34.58 -4.37 12.93
N SER A 57 -33.73 -3.70 13.70
CA SER A 57 -33.83 -2.25 13.92
C SER A 57 -33.55 -1.42 12.66
N LEU A 58 -32.85 -1.99 11.67
CA LEU A 58 -32.49 -1.32 10.42
C LEU A 58 -33.51 -1.55 9.30
N SER A 59 -34.39 -2.54 9.45
CA SER A 59 -35.34 -2.99 8.42
C SER A 59 -36.13 -1.85 7.79
N ARG A 60 -36.68 -0.92 8.59
CA ARG A 60 -37.46 0.22 8.07
C ARG A 60 -36.60 1.24 7.32
N THR A 61 -35.47 1.62 7.91
CA THR A 61 -34.59 2.67 7.35
C THR A 61 -33.94 2.21 6.05
N MET A 62 -33.60 0.92 5.98
CA MET A 62 -32.89 0.33 4.85
C MET A 62 -33.81 -0.32 3.81
N ALA A 63 -35.12 -0.39 4.07
CA ALA A 63 -36.11 -0.99 3.15
C ALA A 63 -36.09 -0.40 1.73
N ARG A 64 -35.70 0.88 1.59
CA ARG A 64 -35.58 1.55 0.29
C ARG A 64 -34.37 1.08 -0.54
N TYR A 65 -33.40 0.43 0.09
CA TYR A 65 -32.16 -0.02 -0.54
C TYR A 65 -32.25 -1.50 -0.89
N GLN A 66 -32.34 -1.81 -2.18
CA GLN A 66 -32.44 -3.19 -2.68
C GLN A 66 -31.22 -4.05 -2.31
N TRP A 67 -30.05 -3.43 -2.14
CA TRP A 67 -28.80 -4.07 -1.73
C TRP A 67 -28.71 -4.36 -0.22
N SER A 68 -29.64 -3.86 0.60
CA SER A 68 -29.54 -3.95 2.07
C SER A 68 -29.46 -5.38 2.58
N GLN A 69 -30.26 -6.29 2.03
CA GLN A 69 -30.25 -7.70 2.46
C GLN A 69 -28.94 -8.40 2.12
N ASP A 70 -28.38 -8.16 0.93
CA ASP A 70 -27.07 -8.69 0.54
C ASP A 70 -25.96 -8.19 1.48
N LEU A 71 -25.97 -6.88 1.78
CA LEU A 71 -25.03 -6.31 2.74
C LEU A 71 -25.15 -6.95 4.12
N TYR A 72 -26.38 -7.19 4.61
CA TYR A 72 -26.59 -7.81 5.91
C TYR A 72 -26.06 -9.24 5.96
N ASN A 73 -26.35 -10.04 4.92
CA ASN A 73 -25.83 -11.40 4.80
C ASN A 73 -24.30 -11.39 4.82
N LYS A 74 -23.67 -10.55 3.99
CA LYS A 74 -22.21 -10.45 3.89
C LYS A 74 -21.58 -9.92 5.18
N LEU A 75 -22.12 -8.88 5.80
CA LEU A 75 -21.58 -8.32 7.04
C LEU A 75 -21.66 -9.35 8.17
N SER A 76 -22.79 -10.02 8.33
CA SER A 76 -22.97 -11.06 9.36
C SER A 76 -21.94 -12.18 9.20
N ARG A 77 -21.76 -12.66 7.97
CA ARG A 77 -20.77 -13.68 7.62
C ARG A 77 -19.33 -13.19 7.80
N ASN A 78 -19.02 -11.95 7.43
CA ASN A 78 -17.69 -11.36 7.56
C ASN A 78 -17.28 -11.14 9.02
N ILE A 79 -18.22 -10.73 9.89
CA ILE A 79 -17.98 -10.63 11.33
C ILE A 79 -17.60 -11.99 11.88
N LYS A 80 -18.32 -13.06 11.50
CA LYS A 80 -17.93 -14.42 11.90
C LYS A 80 -16.56 -14.80 11.34
N LEU A 81 -16.31 -14.53 10.05
CA LEU A 81 -15.07 -14.88 9.37
C LEU A 81 -13.83 -14.33 10.08
N VAL A 82 -13.81 -13.03 10.43
CA VAL A 82 -12.61 -12.41 11.06
C VAL A 82 -12.30 -12.99 12.44
N HIS A 83 -13.32 -13.46 13.18
CA HIS A 83 -13.13 -14.09 14.48
C HIS A 83 -12.76 -15.58 14.33
N ASP A 84 -13.40 -16.31 13.43
CA ASP A 84 -13.08 -17.72 13.13
C ASP A 84 -11.65 -17.88 12.55
N ARG A 85 -11.12 -16.83 11.88
CA ARG A 85 -9.75 -16.77 11.34
C ARG A 85 -8.71 -16.26 12.34
N PHE A 86 -9.07 -16.10 13.61
CA PHE A 86 -8.11 -15.71 14.64
C PHE A 86 -7.03 -16.78 14.80
N VAL A 87 -5.77 -16.34 14.81
CA VAL A 87 -4.60 -17.20 15.07
C VAL A 87 -3.77 -16.55 16.16
N GLU A 88 -3.60 -17.21 17.30
CA GLU A 88 -2.80 -16.68 18.40
C GLU A 88 -1.37 -16.32 17.94
N GLY A 89 -0.90 -15.12 18.27
CA GLY A 89 0.41 -14.61 17.86
C GLY A 89 0.51 -14.09 16.41
N ASP A 90 -0.54 -14.22 15.59
CA ASP A 90 -0.55 -13.62 14.25
C ASP A 90 -0.83 -12.11 14.33
N GLU A 91 0.12 -11.30 13.89
CA GLU A 91 0.01 -9.84 13.86
C GLU A 91 -1.06 -9.36 12.86
N PHE A 92 -1.37 -10.16 11.84
CA PHE A 92 -2.36 -9.81 10.82
C PHE A 92 -3.80 -10.04 11.28
N ASN A 93 -4.04 -10.55 12.50
CA ASN A 93 -5.38 -10.58 13.09
C ASN A 93 -6.02 -9.19 13.06
N ARG A 94 -5.31 -8.18 13.57
CA ARG A 94 -5.82 -6.80 13.61
C ARG A 94 -5.98 -6.25 12.19
N LYS A 95 -5.05 -6.53 11.28
CA LYS A 95 -5.18 -6.19 9.86
C LYS A 95 -6.45 -6.76 9.22
N ARG A 96 -6.80 -8.02 9.48
CA ARG A 96 -8.07 -8.62 9.02
C ARG A 96 -9.29 -7.88 9.57
N CYS A 97 -9.20 -7.32 10.78
CA CYS A 97 -10.23 -6.42 11.30
C CYS A 97 -10.31 -5.08 10.57
N TYR A 98 -9.17 -4.52 10.20
CA TYR A 98 -9.12 -3.33 9.34
C TYR A 98 -9.77 -3.61 7.98
N ASP A 99 -9.47 -4.74 7.36
CA ASP A 99 -10.07 -5.12 6.07
C ASP A 99 -11.60 -5.20 6.15
N LEU A 100 -12.16 -5.70 7.27
CA LEU A 100 -13.60 -5.68 7.49
C LEU A 100 -14.16 -4.26 7.66
N ASN A 101 -13.48 -3.40 8.43
CA ASN A 101 -13.84 -1.99 8.55
C ASN A 101 -13.85 -1.30 7.18
N PHE A 102 -12.76 -1.45 6.41
CA PHE A 102 -12.64 -0.92 5.06
C PHE A 102 -13.73 -1.46 4.14
N TRP A 103 -13.94 -2.79 4.13
CA TRP A 103 -14.95 -3.45 3.31
C TRP A 103 -16.34 -2.87 3.55
N LEU A 104 -16.75 -2.67 4.81
CA LEU A 104 -18.04 -2.11 5.14
C LEU A 104 -18.22 -0.71 4.55
N TYR A 105 -17.26 0.19 4.77
CA TYR A 105 -17.31 1.55 4.23
C TYR A 105 -17.31 1.54 2.70
N ASN A 106 -16.48 0.71 2.07
CA ASN A 106 -16.40 0.61 0.62
C ASN A 106 -17.70 0.09 -0.01
N GLU A 107 -18.33 -0.92 0.58
CA GLU A 107 -19.61 -1.46 0.07
C GLU A 107 -20.75 -0.46 0.23
N VAL A 108 -20.85 0.22 1.36
CA VAL A 108 -21.85 1.30 1.55
C VAL A 108 -21.59 2.43 0.56
N TYR A 109 -20.34 2.84 0.39
CA TYR A 109 -19.95 3.89 -0.56
C TYR A 109 -20.34 3.53 -2.01
N LYS A 110 -19.93 2.35 -2.48
CA LYS A 110 -20.21 1.88 -3.86
C LYS A 110 -21.69 1.83 -4.19
N ASN A 111 -22.52 1.44 -3.22
CA ASN A 111 -23.97 1.33 -3.40
C ASN A 111 -24.69 2.69 -3.33
N LEU A 112 -24.06 3.73 -2.77
CA LEU A 112 -24.65 5.07 -2.64
C LEU A 112 -24.09 6.09 -3.65
N GLN A 113 -22.84 5.92 -4.13
CA GLN A 113 -22.12 6.91 -4.93
C GLN A 113 -22.81 7.29 -6.24
N SER A 114 -23.62 6.39 -6.82
CA SER A 114 -24.34 6.64 -8.07
C SER A 114 -25.51 7.64 -7.91
N SER A 115 -25.89 7.98 -6.68
CA SER A 115 -27.01 8.88 -6.39
C SER A 115 -26.57 9.98 -5.41
N PRO A 116 -26.47 11.24 -5.88
CA PRO A 116 -26.17 12.39 -5.01
C PRO A 116 -27.17 12.55 -3.86
N LYS A 117 -28.40 12.08 -4.03
CA LYS A 117 -29.43 12.10 -2.98
C LYS A 117 -29.22 11.03 -1.91
N ASP A 118 -28.53 9.94 -2.24
CA ASP A 118 -28.30 8.82 -1.33
C ASP A 118 -26.95 8.93 -0.61
N ILE A 119 -25.92 9.43 -1.28
CA ILE A 119 -24.57 9.57 -0.71
C ILE A 119 -24.54 10.45 0.55
N VAL A 120 -25.46 11.41 0.68
CA VAL A 120 -25.59 12.23 1.91
C VAL A 120 -25.94 11.39 3.15
N TYR A 121 -26.51 10.20 2.98
CA TYR A 121 -26.84 9.27 4.06
C TYR A 121 -25.69 8.30 4.39
N PHE A 122 -24.56 8.38 3.69
CA PHE A 122 -23.43 7.47 3.86
C PHE A 122 -22.97 7.34 5.31
N ASN A 123 -22.74 8.46 6.01
CA ASN A 123 -22.31 8.45 7.40
C ASN A 123 -23.38 7.83 8.31
N HIS A 124 -24.64 8.22 8.13
CA HIS A 124 -25.76 7.70 8.94
C HIS A 124 -25.93 6.19 8.78
N ILE A 125 -25.91 5.69 7.54
CA ILE A 125 -26.02 4.27 7.22
C ILE A 125 -24.82 3.50 7.80
N SER A 126 -23.62 4.02 7.61
CA SER A 126 -22.40 3.38 8.15
C SER A 126 -22.44 3.28 9.67
N THR A 127 -22.84 4.34 10.38
CA THR A 127 -22.97 4.32 11.85
C THR A 127 -23.98 3.27 12.32
N MET A 128 -25.16 3.20 11.69
CA MET A 128 -26.17 2.19 12.03
C MET A 128 -25.66 0.76 11.85
N LEU A 129 -24.90 0.49 10.79
CA LEU A 129 -24.31 -0.83 10.54
C LEU A 129 -23.21 -1.16 11.55
N LYS A 130 -22.39 -0.18 11.94
CA LYS A 130 -21.38 -0.32 13.00
C LYS A 130 -22.03 -0.62 14.35
N ASP A 131 -23.12 0.03 14.70
CA ASP A 131 -23.86 -0.25 15.94
C ASP A 131 -24.36 -1.70 15.99
N VAL A 132 -24.87 -2.21 14.86
CA VAL A 132 -25.29 -3.63 14.74
C VAL A 132 -24.10 -4.56 14.87
N TRP A 133 -23.00 -4.28 14.15
CA TRP A 133 -21.77 -5.07 14.25
C TRP A 133 -21.25 -5.11 15.70
N LYS A 134 -21.14 -3.97 16.37
CA LYS A 134 -20.71 -3.89 17.77
C LYS A 134 -21.56 -4.78 18.69
N LYS A 135 -22.89 -4.72 18.57
CA LYS A 135 -23.80 -5.58 19.37
C LYS A 135 -23.57 -7.06 19.10
N ILE A 136 -23.33 -7.46 17.86
CA ILE A 136 -23.00 -8.85 17.51
C ILE A 136 -21.71 -9.28 18.21
N VAL A 137 -20.67 -8.43 18.20
CA VAL A 137 -19.39 -8.73 18.88
C VAL A 137 -19.57 -8.84 20.38
N ASP A 138 -20.25 -7.87 20.99
CA ASP A 138 -20.51 -7.83 22.43
C ASP A 138 -21.32 -9.03 22.94
N ASP A 139 -22.22 -9.58 22.11
CA ASP A 139 -23.07 -10.71 22.49
C ASP A 139 -22.47 -12.07 22.14
N LYS A 140 -21.90 -12.23 20.94
CA LYS A 140 -21.49 -13.54 20.39
C LYS A 140 -20.04 -13.88 20.66
N PHE A 141 -19.19 -12.86 20.80
CA PHE A 141 -17.74 -13.00 20.95
C PHE A 141 -17.26 -12.44 22.30
N ARG A 142 -18.17 -12.25 23.27
CA ARG A 142 -17.89 -11.66 24.59
C ARG A 142 -16.74 -12.35 25.32
N ASN A 143 -16.71 -13.68 25.25
CA ASN A 143 -15.78 -14.52 25.99
C ASN A 143 -14.51 -14.83 25.19
N ASP A 144 -14.40 -14.32 23.95
CA ASP A 144 -13.26 -14.57 23.07
C ASP A 144 -12.13 -13.61 23.43
N ASP A 145 -10.89 -14.10 23.38
CA ASP A 145 -9.70 -13.29 23.65
C ASP A 145 -9.50 -12.20 22.59
N TYR A 146 -9.89 -12.51 21.36
CA TYR A 146 -9.85 -11.59 20.24
C TYR A 146 -11.25 -11.09 19.87
N LYS A 147 -11.39 -9.78 19.76
CA LYS A 147 -12.63 -9.11 19.37
C LYS A 147 -12.35 -8.08 18.30
N CYS A 148 -12.93 -8.28 17.12
CA CYS A 148 -12.83 -7.33 16.02
C CYS A 148 -14.05 -6.39 16.02
N TYR A 149 -13.83 -5.18 16.53
CA TYR A 149 -14.85 -4.13 16.63
C TYR A 149 -14.81 -3.19 15.41
N PRO A 150 -15.95 -2.53 15.11
CA PRO A 150 -15.93 -1.34 14.26
C PRO A 150 -15.01 -0.27 14.89
N ASP A 151 -14.12 0.31 14.09
CA ASP A 151 -13.17 1.31 14.57
C ASP A 151 -13.78 2.71 14.45
N GLU A 152 -14.06 3.32 15.60
CA GLU A 152 -14.61 4.68 15.70
C GLU A 152 -13.56 5.78 15.46
N LYS A 153 -12.28 5.45 15.51
CA LYS A 153 -11.18 6.39 15.25
C LYS A 153 -10.74 6.41 13.79
N LEU A 154 -11.29 5.58 12.91
CA LEU A 154 -10.96 5.61 11.48
C LEU A 154 -11.48 6.90 10.84
N LEU A 155 -10.60 7.57 10.10
CA LEU A 155 -10.98 8.71 9.26
C LEU A 155 -11.79 8.19 8.07
N VAL A 156 -13.00 8.69 7.93
CA VAL A 156 -13.95 8.18 6.94
C VAL A 156 -13.79 8.94 5.62
N ASN A 157 -12.71 8.64 4.89
CA ASN A 157 -12.45 9.05 3.51
C ASN A 157 -11.95 7.81 2.76
N ILE A 158 -12.55 7.50 1.59
CA ILE A 158 -12.30 6.26 0.86
C ILE A 158 -10.87 6.21 0.33
N GLY A 159 -10.30 7.34 -0.10
CA GLY A 159 -8.91 7.43 -0.53
C GLY A 159 -7.93 7.10 0.60
N PHE A 160 -8.10 7.72 1.77
CA PHE A 160 -7.34 7.43 2.99
C PHE A 160 -7.40 5.94 3.36
N LEU A 161 -8.62 5.40 3.47
CA LEU A 161 -8.80 4.02 3.88
C LEU A 161 -8.17 3.05 2.87
N GLN A 162 -8.25 3.38 1.59
CA GLN A 162 -7.65 2.59 0.53
C GLN A 162 -6.11 2.63 0.57
N GLU A 163 -5.48 3.77 0.84
CA GLU A 163 -4.01 3.84 0.94
C GLU A 163 -3.47 3.11 2.17
N ILE A 164 -4.15 3.22 3.32
CA ILE A 164 -3.81 2.43 4.50
C ILE A 164 -4.02 0.94 4.21
N LYS A 165 -5.06 0.58 3.46
CA LYS A 165 -5.23 -0.80 2.98
C LYS A 165 -4.06 -1.24 2.10
N ASP A 166 -3.65 -0.42 1.14
CA ASP A 166 -2.53 -0.73 0.25
C ASP A 166 -1.22 -0.93 1.02
N LEU A 167 -1.00 -0.17 2.11
CA LEU A 167 0.12 -0.36 3.04
C LEU A 167 0.04 -1.70 3.77
N PHE A 168 -1.12 -2.05 4.31
CA PHE A 168 -1.31 -3.28 5.08
C PHE A 168 -1.27 -4.53 4.20
N ASP A 169 -1.84 -4.46 3.00
CA ASP A 169 -1.74 -5.53 2.01
C ASP A 169 -0.27 -5.76 1.63
N PHE A 170 0.50 -4.68 1.46
CA PHE A 170 1.95 -4.78 1.23
C PHE A 170 2.67 -5.50 2.38
N TYR A 171 2.34 -5.20 3.65
CA TYR A 171 2.92 -5.90 4.81
C TYR A 171 2.59 -7.40 4.82
N GLU A 172 1.33 -7.75 4.59
CA GLU A 172 0.87 -9.14 4.59
C GLU A 172 1.51 -9.96 3.47
N ASP A 173 1.63 -9.36 2.29
CA ASP A 173 2.19 -10.00 1.11
C ASP A 173 3.73 -10.07 1.15
N PHE A 174 4.39 -9.19 1.93
CA PHE A 174 5.83 -8.94 1.86
C PHE A 174 6.67 -10.22 1.97
N ASN A 175 6.37 -11.06 2.97
CA ASN A 175 7.18 -12.24 3.23
C ASN A 175 7.08 -13.28 2.12
N GLU A 176 5.92 -13.42 1.48
CA GLU A 176 5.75 -14.37 0.38
C GLU A 176 6.46 -13.86 -0.88
N MET A 177 6.23 -12.60 -1.25
CA MET A 177 6.95 -11.98 -2.37
C MET A 177 8.47 -11.99 -2.15
N LYS A 178 8.94 -11.72 -0.93
CA LYS A 178 10.36 -11.74 -0.58
C LYS A 178 11.00 -13.09 -0.88
N LYS A 179 10.35 -14.21 -0.52
CA LYS A 179 10.85 -15.56 -0.82
C LYS A 179 10.96 -15.78 -2.33
N GLU A 180 9.94 -15.39 -3.09
CA GLU A 180 9.94 -15.53 -4.54
C GLU A 180 11.05 -14.70 -5.20
N ILE A 181 11.24 -13.46 -4.76
CA ILE A 181 12.30 -12.57 -5.27
C ILE A 181 13.70 -13.12 -4.94
N ILE A 182 13.91 -13.70 -3.75
CA ILE A 182 15.19 -14.31 -3.40
C ILE A 182 15.46 -15.57 -4.23
N ALA A 183 14.42 -16.38 -4.47
CA ALA A 183 14.55 -17.62 -5.24
C ALA A 183 14.87 -17.38 -6.73
N ASP A 184 14.25 -16.37 -7.34
CA ASP A 184 14.46 -16.01 -8.75
C ASP A 184 14.44 -14.49 -8.93
N THR A 185 15.53 -13.83 -8.56
CA THR A 185 15.64 -12.36 -8.57
C THR A 185 15.44 -11.77 -9.96
N TYR A 186 15.94 -12.44 -11.00
CA TYR A 186 15.87 -11.93 -12.37
C TYR A 186 14.43 -11.88 -12.86
N ASN A 187 13.71 -13.00 -12.85
CA ASN A 187 12.33 -13.03 -13.34
C ASN A 187 11.37 -12.30 -12.40
N SER A 188 11.62 -12.37 -11.09
CA SER A 188 10.79 -11.69 -10.10
C SER A 188 10.85 -10.19 -10.22
N CYS A 189 11.97 -9.61 -10.66
CA CYS A 189 12.04 -8.18 -10.92
C CYS A 189 10.96 -7.76 -11.91
N PHE A 190 10.91 -8.39 -13.08
CA PHE A 190 9.90 -8.07 -14.10
C PHE A 190 8.48 -8.42 -13.65
N LYS A 191 8.31 -9.53 -12.94
CA LYS A 191 7.02 -9.96 -12.39
C LYS A 191 6.44 -8.91 -11.44
N TYR A 192 7.24 -8.39 -10.52
CA TYR A 192 6.76 -7.53 -9.42
C TYR A 192 6.98 -6.03 -9.64
N LEU A 193 7.71 -5.60 -10.68
CA LEU A 193 8.11 -4.20 -10.86
C LEU A 193 6.93 -3.22 -10.73
N ASP A 194 5.83 -3.46 -11.44
CA ASP A 194 4.70 -2.52 -11.42
C ASP A 194 3.95 -2.52 -10.09
N TYR A 195 3.88 -3.66 -9.41
CA TYR A 195 3.37 -3.72 -8.04
C TYR A 195 4.28 -2.95 -7.08
N LEU A 196 5.60 -3.12 -7.19
CA LEU A 196 6.57 -2.39 -6.36
C LEU A 196 6.48 -0.88 -6.60
N LYS A 197 6.30 -0.45 -7.86
CA LYS A 197 6.07 0.97 -8.19
C LYS A 197 4.87 1.56 -7.46
N GLN A 198 3.83 0.77 -7.21
CA GLN A 198 2.65 1.20 -6.48
C GLN A 198 2.82 1.11 -4.96
N ARG A 199 3.49 0.08 -4.42
CA ARG A 199 3.54 -0.20 -2.98
C ARG A 199 4.71 0.43 -2.22
N ILE A 200 5.88 0.54 -2.85
CA ILE A 200 7.07 1.12 -2.20
C ILE A 200 6.84 2.59 -1.82
N PRO A 201 6.26 3.46 -2.68
CA PRO A 201 5.94 4.83 -2.30
C PRO A 201 4.94 4.91 -1.13
N VAL A 202 3.90 4.06 -1.14
CA VAL A 202 2.93 3.98 -0.02
C VAL A 202 3.65 3.63 1.29
N TYR A 203 4.57 2.66 1.27
CA TYR A 203 5.37 2.34 2.45
C TYR A 203 6.14 3.54 2.99
N TYR A 204 6.93 4.23 2.17
CA TYR A 204 7.81 5.29 2.66
C TYR A 204 7.10 6.57 3.08
N THR A 205 5.96 6.87 2.46
CA THR A 205 5.11 8.00 2.83
C THR A 205 4.38 7.76 4.15
N TRP A 206 3.89 6.55 4.40
CA TRP A 206 3.06 6.24 5.57
C TRP A 206 3.78 5.59 6.76
N ARG A 207 4.93 4.92 6.58
CA ARG A 207 5.58 4.14 7.66
C ARG A 207 5.78 4.89 8.97
N ASP A 208 6.00 6.21 8.91
CA ASP A 208 6.25 7.00 10.12
C ASP A 208 4.96 7.24 10.93
N SER A 209 3.79 7.13 10.30
CA SER A 209 2.51 7.13 11.01
C SER A 209 2.37 5.93 11.95
N CYS A 210 3.05 4.82 11.66
CA CYS A 210 3.03 3.60 12.47
C CYS A 210 3.79 3.77 13.81
N LYS A 211 4.43 4.92 14.06
CA LYS A 211 5.08 5.24 15.34
C LYS A 211 4.13 5.84 16.37
N VAL A 212 2.98 6.33 15.94
CA VAL A 212 2.05 7.08 16.79
C VAL A 212 0.90 6.16 17.19
N GLU A 213 0.78 5.86 18.48
CA GLU A 213 -0.18 4.88 19.03
C GLU A 213 -1.63 5.10 18.58
N ASP A 214 -2.05 6.35 18.45
CA ASP A 214 -3.42 6.69 18.06
C ASP A 214 -3.67 6.66 16.54
N PHE A 215 -2.65 6.50 15.70
CA PHE A 215 -2.80 6.50 14.25
C PHE A 215 -3.18 5.13 13.69
N ALA A 216 -3.92 5.12 12.58
CA ALA A 216 -4.47 3.91 11.99
C ALA A 216 -3.38 2.84 11.82
N CYS A 217 -2.21 3.18 11.27
CA CYS A 217 -1.16 2.19 11.06
C CYS A 217 -0.78 1.43 12.35
N LYS A 218 -0.47 2.15 13.44
CA LYS A 218 -0.02 1.55 14.69
C LYS A 218 -1.12 0.73 15.38
N ARG A 219 -2.38 1.14 15.25
CA ARG A 219 -3.52 0.39 15.81
C ARG A 219 -3.64 -1.03 15.23
N TYR A 220 -3.19 -1.23 13.98
CA TYR A 220 -3.35 -2.50 13.28
C TYR A 220 -2.05 -3.29 13.08
N ILE A 221 -0.89 -2.63 13.05
CA ILE A 221 0.42 -3.25 12.78
C ILE A 221 1.43 -2.80 13.84
N ASP A 222 2.04 -3.75 14.56
CA ASP A 222 3.05 -3.43 15.58
C ASP A 222 4.46 -3.30 15.01
N ASP A 223 4.96 -4.36 14.38
CA ASP A 223 6.34 -4.43 13.88
C ASP A 223 6.39 -4.12 12.38
N TYR A 224 6.03 -2.88 12.03
CA TYR A 224 6.00 -2.43 10.64
C TYR A 224 7.40 -2.37 10.00
N MET A 225 8.47 -2.27 10.81
CA MET A 225 9.83 -2.10 10.33
C MET A 225 10.42 -3.36 9.68
N LYS A 226 9.91 -4.54 10.04
CA LYS A 226 10.36 -5.80 9.44
C LYS A 226 10.01 -5.93 7.95
N TYR A 227 8.99 -5.19 7.49
CA TYR A 227 8.56 -5.14 6.09
C TYR A 227 9.24 -4.03 5.30
N ARG A 228 10.34 -3.46 5.82
CA ARG A 228 11.10 -2.45 5.10
C ARG A 228 11.55 -3.01 3.76
N PRO A 229 11.13 -2.46 2.61
CA PRO A 229 11.41 -3.09 1.33
C PRO A 229 12.92 -3.18 1.03
N ALA A 230 13.72 -2.25 1.55
CA ALA A 230 15.18 -2.28 1.43
C ALA A 230 15.86 -3.42 2.24
N SER A 231 15.14 -4.12 3.12
CA SER A 231 15.68 -5.25 3.89
C SER A 231 15.98 -6.47 3.02
N ILE A 232 15.44 -6.55 1.81
CA ILE A 232 15.70 -7.66 0.89
C ILE A 232 17.10 -7.63 0.30
N VAL A 233 17.69 -6.44 0.14
CA VAL A 233 18.95 -6.22 -0.59
C VAL A 233 20.10 -7.11 -0.09
N PRO A 234 20.36 -7.24 1.23
CA PRO A 234 21.44 -8.11 1.73
C PRO A 234 21.20 -9.61 1.51
N GLU A 235 19.96 -10.03 1.23
CA GLU A 235 19.59 -11.44 1.03
C GLU A 235 19.58 -11.85 -0.44
N LEU A 236 19.71 -10.89 -1.36
CA LEU A 236 19.83 -11.18 -2.79
C LEU A 236 21.18 -11.83 -3.10
N SER A 237 21.16 -12.79 -4.03
CA SER A 237 22.38 -13.43 -4.53
C SER A 237 23.28 -12.38 -5.18
N TYR A 238 24.44 -12.14 -4.58
CA TYR A 238 25.46 -11.24 -5.11
C TYR A 238 25.80 -11.58 -6.56
N PHE A 239 26.01 -12.87 -6.85
CA PHE A 239 26.37 -13.33 -8.20
C PHE A 239 25.25 -13.07 -9.20
N SER A 240 23.99 -13.34 -8.82
CA SER A 240 22.85 -13.15 -9.71
C SER A 240 22.61 -11.68 -10.00
N VAL A 241 22.67 -10.81 -8.98
CA VAL A 241 22.46 -9.37 -9.19
C VAL A 241 23.64 -8.78 -9.96
N VAL A 242 24.88 -8.95 -9.51
CA VAL A 242 26.07 -8.35 -10.14
C VAL A 242 26.23 -8.81 -11.59
N LEU A 243 26.17 -10.10 -11.89
CA LEU A 243 26.40 -10.56 -13.26
C LEU A 243 25.29 -10.16 -14.24
N THR A 244 24.05 -10.01 -13.77
CA THR A 244 22.93 -9.67 -14.65
C THR A 244 22.62 -8.18 -14.67
N TYR A 245 23.20 -7.38 -13.78
CA TYR A 245 22.91 -5.96 -13.64
C TYR A 245 23.18 -5.14 -14.92
N PRO A 246 24.35 -5.26 -15.59
CA PRO A 246 24.62 -4.49 -16.82
C PRO A 246 23.61 -4.75 -17.96
N GLY A 247 22.94 -5.91 -17.94
CA GLY A 247 21.96 -6.30 -18.94
C GLY A 247 20.49 -6.21 -18.49
N ASN A 248 20.21 -5.75 -17.26
CA ASN A 248 18.87 -5.80 -16.69
C ASN A 248 18.32 -4.40 -16.34
N PRO A 249 17.52 -3.77 -17.24
CA PRO A 249 16.94 -2.45 -16.98
C PRO A 249 15.93 -2.43 -15.81
N CYS A 250 15.42 -3.59 -15.40
CA CYS A 250 14.50 -3.67 -14.27
C CYS A 250 15.20 -3.32 -12.94
N TYR A 251 16.45 -3.74 -12.73
CA TYR A 251 17.15 -3.42 -11.48
C TYR A 251 17.40 -1.91 -11.31
N ALA A 252 17.80 -1.22 -12.38
CA ALA A 252 17.91 0.23 -12.39
C ALA A 252 16.56 0.89 -12.07
N SER A 253 15.47 0.39 -12.67
CA SER A 253 14.12 0.88 -12.40
C SER A 253 13.71 0.69 -10.93
N VAL A 254 14.07 -0.44 -10.31
CA VAL A 254 13.83 -0.69 -8.89
C VAL A 254 14.65 0.26 -8.02
N TYR A 255 15.91 0.51 -8.36
CA TYR A 255 16.74 1.49 -7.63
C TYR A 255 16.13 2.89 -7.66
N ASP A 256 15.81 3.40 -8.86
CA ASP A 256 15.20 4.72 -9.04
C ASP A 256 13.89 4.85 -8.28
N LEU A 257 13.09 3.77 -8.27
CA LEU A 257 11.87 3.70 -7.48
C LEU A 257 12.14 3.89 -5.99
N PHE A 258 13.16 3.25 -5.41
CA PHE A 258 13.49 3.41 -3.99
C PHE A 258 13.92 4.83 -3.64
N VAL A 259 14.73 5.47 -4.48
CA VAL A 259 15.17 6.86 -4.30
C VAL A 259 13.95 7.78 -4.33
N LYS A 260 13.18 7.75 -5.43
CA LYS A 260 11.99 8.59 -5.61
C LYS A 260 10.95 8.37 -4.51
N ALA A 261 10.75 7.13 -4.06
CA ALA A 261 9.76 6.81 -3.03
C ALA A 261 10.10 7.41 -1.66
N LYS A 262 11.38 7.55 -1.30
CA LYS A 262 11.78 8.16 -0.03
C LYS A 262 11.61 9.67 -0.03
N GLU A 263 11.81 10.31 -1.17
CA GLU A 263 11.66 11.76 -1.35
C GLU A 263 10.19 12.21 -1.34
N GLN A 264 9.23 11.28 -1.41
CA GLN A 264 7.81 11.59 -1.38
C GLN A 264 7.39 12.26 -0.07
N PRO A 265 6.44 13.21 -0.10
CA PRO A 265 5.93 13.86 1.10
C PRO A 265 5.37 12.85 2.11
N LYS A 266 5.66 13.05 3.39
CA LYS A 266 5.18 12.16 4.45
C LYS A 266 3.68 12.33 4.70
N ARG A 267 3.05 11.24 5.13
CA ARG A 267 1.62 11.14 5.40
C ARG A 267 1.35 10.60 6.79
N ASN A 268 0.27 11.05 7.39
CA ASN A 268 -0.23 10.54 8.66
C ASN A 268 -1.69 10.99 8.90
N ASP A 269 -2.38 10.34 9.84
CA ASP A 269 -3.77 10.63 10.18
C ASP A 269 -4.01 12.11 10.54
N ASP A 270 -3.04 12.80 11.16
CA ASP A 270 -3.20 14.19 11.59
C ASP A 270 -3.18 15.17 10.41
N ILE A 271 -2.28 14.98 9.44
CA ILE A 271 -2.30 15.71 8.16
C ILE A 271 -3.66 15.52 7.49
N TYR A 272 -4.14 14.28 7.43
CA TYR A 272 -5.41 13.97 6.79
C TYR A 272 -6.57 14.65 7.49
N ARG A 273 -6.63 14.57 8.81
CA ARG A 273 -7.65 15.23 9.62
C ARG A 273 -7.67 16.74 9.40
N ARG A 274 -6.53 17.41 9.51
CA ARG A 274 -6.43 18.87 9.34
C ARG A 274 -6.79 19.31 7.92
N LYS A 275 -6.36 18.58 6.89
CA LYS A 275 -6.72 18.87 5.48
C LYS A 275 -8.22 18.71 5.26
N MET A 276 -8.84 17.65 5.79
CA MET A 276 -10.29 17.44 5.71
C MET A 276 -11.09 18.51 6.43
N GLU A 277 -10.67 18.92 7.63
CA GLU A 277 -11.31 19.99 8.40
C GLU A 277 -11.26 21.33 7.65
N LYS A 278 -10.14 21.63 6.98
CA LYS A 278 -9.99 22.83 6.16
C LYS A 278 -10.93 22.79 4.95
N LEU A 279 -10.93 21.70 4.19
CA LEU A 279 -11.80 21.52 3.04
C LEU A 279 -13.28 21.59 3.40
N ALA A 280 -13.68 21.03 4.55
CA ALA A 280 -15.05 21.11 5.05
C ALA A 280 -15.46 22.54 5.41
N LYS A 281 -14.52 23.38 5.90
CA LYS A 281 -14.78 24.81 6.16
C LYS A 281 -14.89 25.61 4.87
N GLU A 282 -14.06 25.31 3.88
CA GLU A 282 -14.03 26.01 2.60
C GLU A 282 -15.22 25.60 1.69
N ASN A 283 -15.69 24.36 1.81
CA ASN A 283 -16.83 23.84 1.06
C ASN A 283 -17.78 23.01 1.94
N PRO A 284 -18.63 23.66 2.78
CA PRO A 284 -19.48 22.99 3.77
C PRO A 284 -20.61 22.10 3.23
N GLY A 285 -20.72 21.94 1.91
CA GLY A 285 -21.64 21.00 1.26
C GLY A 285 -20.97 20.03 0.29
N GLY A 286 -19.63 20.07 0.17
CA GLY A 286 -18.88 19.20 -0.72
C GLY A 286 -18.83 17.76 -0.20
N ASN A 287 -18.95 16.79 -1.12
CA ASN A 287 -18.66 15.40 -0.80
C ASN A 287 -17.14 15.21 -0.76
N LEU A 288 -16.58 15.03 0.43
CA LEU A 288 -15.14 14.85 0.65
C LEU A 288 -14.69 13.39 0.73
N LEU A 289 -15.58 12.42 0.44
CA LEU A 289 -15.28 10.99 0.58
C LEU A 289 -14.20 10.50 -0.40
N LEU A 290 -14.03 11.17 -1.54
CA LEU A 290 -13.07 10.81 -2.59
C LEU A 290 -11.93 11.83 -2.75
N THR A 291 -11.82 12.82 -1.86
CA THR A 291 -10.77 13.83 -2.03
C THR A 291 -9.40 13.17 -2.02
N ASP A 292 -8.59 13.46 -3.06
CA ASP A 292 -7.20 13.02 -3.10
C ASP A 292 -6.39 13.83 -2.08
N MET A 293 -5.79 13.09 -1.17
CA MET A 293 -5.09 13.65 -0.03
C MET A 293 -3.61 13.84 -0.30
N GLY A 294 -3.06 13.14 -1.29
CA GLY A 294 -1.73 13.35 -1.80
C GLY A 294 -1.60 14.70 -2.50
N ASP A 295 -2.58 15.06 -3.33
CA ASP A 295 -2.51 16.24 -4.19
C ASP A 295 -2.44 17.58 -3.42
N GLY A 296 -1.51 18.43 -3.86
CA GLY A 296 -1.25 19.74 -3.29
C GLY A 296 -0.59 19.71 -1.91
N LEU A 297 0.08 18.61 -1.52
CA LEU A 297 0.85 18.59 -0.28
C LEU A 297 2.08 19.49 -0.40
N ARG A 298 2.88 19.38 -1.47
CA ARG A 298 4.01 20.30 -1.70
C ARG A 298 3.54 21.75 -1.78
N GLY A 299 4.20 22.62 -1.03
CA GLY A 299 3.82 24.04 -0.95
C GLY A 299 2.61 24.34 -0.05
N SER A 300 1.99 23.33 0.56
CA SER A 300 0.94 23.53 1.56
C SER A 300 1.47 23.55 2.99
N GLU A 301 0.64 24.01 3.93
CA GLU A 301 0.90 23.94 5.37
C GLU A 301 0.95 22.51 5.92
N PHE A 302 0.52 21.52 5.14
CA PHE A 302 0.52 20.10 5.49
C PHE A 302 1.77 19.36 5.02
N PHE A 303 2.66 20.05 4.31
CA PHE A 303 3.88 19.45 3.76
C PHE A 303 4.83 19.00 4.86
N ILE A 304 5.17 17.72 4.84
CA ILE A 304 6.31 17.18 5.57
C ILE A 304 7.25 16.55 4.53
N PRO A 305 8.51 17.02 4.43
CA PRO A 305 9.44 16.50 3.44
C PRO A 305 9.74 15.02 3.67
N GLY A 306 10.03 14.33 2.56
CA GLY A 306 10.48 12.94 2.57
C GLY A 306 11.85 12.76 3.21
N ASP A 307 12.30 11.50 3.27
CA ASP A 307 13.64 11.20 3.74
C ASP A 307 14.65 11.44 2.62
N HIS A 308 15.81 12.01 2.96
CA HIS A 308 16.96 12.16 2.04
C HIS A 308 18.10 11.18 2.36
N ASP A 309 17.83 10.14 3.17
CA ASP A 309 18.77 9.10 3.59
C ASP A 309 19.03 8.06 2.48
N ASP A 310 19.44 8.55 1.31
CA ASP A 310 19.86 7.72 0.19
C ASP A 310 21.30 7.26 0.31
N TYR A 311 22.08 7.83 1.23
CA TYR A 311 23.49 7.53 1.39
C TYR A 311 23.80 6.02 1.45
N TRP A 312 23.11 5.25 2.30
CA TRP A 312 23.39 3.81 2.42
C TRP A 312 22.87 2.97 1.25
N LEU A 313 21.77 3.39 0.64
CA LEU A 313 21.22 2.71 -0.54
C LEU A 313 22.14 2.97 -1.73
N ARG A 314 22.46 4.24 -1.96
CA ARG A 314 23.41 4.72 -2.95
C ARG A 314 24.78 4.09 -2.76
N LEU A 315 25.34 4.05 -1.55
CA LEU A 315 26.62 3.40 -1.28
C LEU A 315 26.61 1.92 -1.68
N LYS A 316 25.54 1.18 -1.36
CA LYS A 316 25.42 -0.23 -1.77
C LYS A 316 25.30 -0.40 -3.27
N TRP A 317 24.58 0.50 -3.95
CA TRP A 317 24.45 0.48 -5.40
C TRP A 317 25.70 0.97 -6.13
N ASP A 318 26.39 1.97 -5.61
CA ASP A 318 27.68 2.46 -6.11
C ASP A 318 28.76 1.37 -5.98
N ILE A 319 28.76 0.63 -4.86
CA ILE A 319 29.61 -0.57 -4.72
C ILE A 319 29.25 -1.61 -5.77
N LEU A 320 27.95 -1.83 -6.02
CA LEU A 320 27.49 -2.79 -7.02
C LEU A 320 27.93 -2.37 -8.44
N LEU A 321 27.72 -1.12 -8.81
CA LEU A 321 28.16 -0.52 -10.07
C LEU A 321 29.68 -0.61 -10.25
N TYR A 322 30.44 -0.27 -9.21
CA TYR A 322 31.90 -0.39 -9.23
C TYR A 322 32.37 -1.83 -9.49
N ILE A 323 31.71 -2.81 -8.87
CA ILE A 323 32.00 -4.22 -9.12
C ILE A 323 31.65 -4.62 -10.56
N THR A 324 30.48 -4.20 -11.06
CA THR A 324 30.01 -4.62 -12.39
C THR A 324 30.79 -3.98 -13.52
N ASP A 325 31.15 -2.71 -13.38
CA ASP A 325 31.68 -1.91 -14.47
C ASP A 325 33.21 -1.92 -14.49
N ASP A 326 33.85 -1.95 -13.30
CA ASP A 326 35.31 -1.83 -13.20
C ASP A 326 36.01 -3.16 -12.86
N ILE A 327 35.40 -4.02 -12.02
CA ILE A 327 36.07 -5.25 -11.53
C ILE A 327 35.73 -6.47 -12.39
N THR A 328 34.46 -6.65 -12.75
CA THR A 328 33.98 -7.86 -13.44
C THR A 328 34.57 -8.02 -14.86
N PRO A 329 34.63 -6.97 -15.71
CA PRO A 329 35.17 -7.09 -17.07
C PRO A 329 36.63 -7.55 -17.14
N PRO A 330 37.59 -7.00 -16.37
CA PRO A 330 38.97 -7.49 -16.40
C PRO A 330 39.11 -8.91 -15.86
N LEU A 331 38.34 -9.30 -14.84
CA LEU A 331 38.35 -10.68 -14.33
C LEU A 331 37.84 -11.69 -15.38
N LEU A 332 36.74 -11.38 -16.08
CA LEU A 332 36.25 -12.21 -17.16
C LEU A 332 37.25 -12.28 -18.33
N GLY A 333 37.94 -11.18 -18.63
CA GLY A 333 39.03 -11.15 -19.60
C GLY A 333 40.17 -12.11 -19.22
N ILE A 334 40.61 -12.09 -17.95
CA ILE A 334 41.67 -12.99 -17.45
C ILE A 334 41.23 -14.46 -17.54
N VAL A 335 40.00 -14.78 -17.12
CA VAL A 335 39.45 -16.14 -17.21
C VAL A 335 39.35 -16.60 -18.66
N GLY A 336 38.89 -15.72 -19.57
CA GLY A 336 38.83 -16.01 -21.00
C GLY A 336 40.21 -16.33 -21.60
N VAL A 337 41.23 -15.55 -21.26
CA VAL A 337 42.62 -15.80 -21.69
C VAL A 337 43.12 -17.14 -21.14
N LEU A 338 42.88 -17.44 -19.87
CA LEU A 338 43.28 -18.71 -19.26
C LEU A 338 42.59 -19.92 -19.90
N LEU A 339 41.30 -19.80 -20.25
CA LEU A 339 40.56 -20.85 -20.96
C LEU A 339 41.10 -21.08 -22.38
N ILE A 340 41.45 -20.00 -23.10
CA ILE A 340 42.09 -20.10 -24.43
C ILE A 340 43.45 -20.79 -24.31
N LEU A 341 44.28 -20.37 -23.35
CA LEU A 341 45.59 -20.98 -23.10
C LEU A 341 45.48 -22.46 -22.70
N TRP A 342 44.50 -22.80 -21.87
CA TRP A 342 44.23 -24.19 -21.49
C TRP A 342 43.75 -25.03 -22.68
N ALA A 343 42.86 -24.50 -23.51
CA ALA A 343 42.41 -25.17 -24.74
C ALA A 343 43.57 -25.39 -25.72
N LEU A 344 44.44 -24.39 -25.90
CA LEU A 344 45.65 -24.51 -26.72
C LEU A 344 46.62 -25.55 -26.15
N TYR A 345 46.86 -25.54 -24.84
CA TYR A 345 47.70 -26.54 -24.17
C TYR A 345 47.17 -27.97 -24.39
N LYS A 346 45.85 -28.16 -24.32
CA LYS A 346 45.20 -29.47 -24.54
C LYS A 346 45.17 -29.94 -26.00
N VAL A 347 45.42 -29.05 -26.97
CA VAL A 347 45.48 -29.38 -28.40
C VAL A 347 46.92 -29.68 -28.83
N ILE A 348 47.91 -29.21 -28.07
CA ILE A 348 49.35 -29.37 -28.34
C ILE A 348 49.91 -30.66 -27.71
N ILE A 349 49.21 -31.25 -26.73
CA ILE A 349 49.46 -32.58 -26.13
C ILE A 349 48.44 -33.56 -26.69
#